data_AF-A0A7S2EXL1-F1
#
_entry.id   AF-A0A7S2EXL1-F1
#
_cell.length_a   1.000
_cell.length_b   1.000
_cell.length_c   1.000
_cell.angle_alpha   90.00
_cell.angle_beta   90.00
_cell.angle_gamma   90.00
#
_symmetry.space_group_name_H-M   'P 1'
#
loop_
_entity.id
_entity.type
_entity.pdbx_description
1 polymer ?
#
loop_
_entity_poly.entity_id
_entity_poly.type
_entity_poly.pdbx_seq_one_letter_code
_entity_poly.pdbx_strand_id
1 'polypeptide(L)'
;DDDDDEEEEEENDDADDAEDDGDDGSASASARPPREPSVRYRGRVSYDGAGYDGWQTQAKGRRTVQGDLEAALSRRFDRRVRVVGAGRTDGGVHARGQAFHFDVLEREIV
;
A
#
# COMPACT_ATOMS: atom_id res chain seq x y z
N ASP A 1 4.54 -35.09 -48.45
CA ASP A 1 5.39 -36.24 -48.11
C ASP A 1 6.78 -35.93 -48.61
N ASP A 2 7.54 -35.20 -47.79
CA ASP A 2 8.99 -35.06 -47.93
C ASP A 2 9.56 -35.80 -46.71
N ASP A 3 10.34 -36.82 -47.04
CA ASP A 3 10.92 -37.85 -46.21
C ASP A 3 12.37 -37.45 -45.87
N ASP A 4 12.93 -38.08 -44.83
CA ASP A 4 14.36 -38.15 -44.49
C ASP A 4 15.08 -36.86 -44.04
N ASP A 5 15.64 -36.85 -42.83
CA ASP A 5 17.03 -37.33 -42.65
C ASP A 5 17.55 -37.07 -41.22
N GLU A 6 18.07 -38.15 -40.63
CA GLU A 6 19.15 -38.31 -39.62
C GLU A 6 19.11 -37.48 -38.32
N GLU A 7 18.80 -38.10 -37.18
CA GLU A 7 19.73 -38.75 -36.23
C GLU A 7 20.72 -37.79 -35.55
N GLU A 8 20.73 -37.74 -34.22
CA GLU A 8 21.84 -38.23 -33.39
C GLU A 8 21.38 -38.31 -31.92
N GLU A 9 21.72 -39.44 -31.30
CA GLU A 9 21.57 -39.72 -29.88
C GLU A 9 22.64 -38.96 -29.08
N GLU A 10 22.28 -38.36 -27.95
CA GLU A 10 23.24 -38.19 -26.85
C GLU A 10 22.59 -38.55 -25.52
N GLU A 11 22.90 -39.80 -25.13
CA GLU A 11 23.10 -40.29 -23.77
C GLU A 11 23.52 -39.16 -22.81
N ASN A 12 22.76 -38.96 -21.73
CA ASN A 12 23.25 -38.24 -20.57
C ASN A 12 22.88 -39.01 -19.30
N ASP A 13 23.95 -39.30 -18.57
CA ASP A 13 24.11 -40.20 -17.46
C ASP A 13 23.22 -39.94 -16.24
N ASP A 14 22.93 -41.05 -15.54
CA ASP A 14 22.70 -41.09 -14.10
C ASP A 14 23.65 -40.15 -13.34
N ALA A 15 23.07 -39.14 -12.68
CA ALA A 15 23.69 -38.46 -11.55
C ALA A 15 22.64 -38.22 -10.46
N ASP A 16 22.73 -39.08 -9.45
CA ASP A 16 22.50 -38.84 -8.02
C ASP A 16 21.81 -37.52 -7.61
N ASP A 17 20.74 -37.69 -6.86
CA ASP A 17 20.65 -37.22 -5.47
C ASP A 17 21.14 -35.79 -5.19
N ALA A 18 20.21 -34.85 -5.22
CA ALA A 18 20.17 -33.79 -4.23
C ALA A 18 18.73 -33.32 -4.08
N GLU A 19 18.07 -33.76 -2.99
CA GLU A 19 16.90 -33.08 -2.47
C GLU A 19 17.32 -31.65 -2.09
N ASP A 20 16.99 -30.68 -2.94
CA ASP A 20 17.12 -29.25 -2.63
C ASP A 20 15.95 -28.86 -1.70
N ASP A 21 16.06 -29.27 -0.44
CA ASP A 21 15.34 -28.65 0.68
C ASP A 21 15.91 -27.25 0.94
N GLY A 22 15.66 -26.34 0.00
CA GLY A 22 15.92 -24.92 0.12
C GLY A 22 14.92 -24.20 1.02
N ASP A 23 14.83 -24.62 2.30
CA ASP A 23 14.28 -23.81 3.39
C ASP A 23 15.36 -22.85 3.89
N ASP A 24 15.51 -21.69 3.22
CA ASP A 24 16.21 -20.54 3.82
C ASP A 24 15.19 -19.48 4.23
N GLY A 25 14.60 -19.73 5.39
CA GLY A 25 13.95 -18.71 6.17
C GLY A 25 14.92 -17.57 6.53
N SER A 26 14.68 -16.38 6.00
CA SER A 26 14.92 -15.15 6.75
C SER A 26 13.80 -14.15 6.57
N ALA A 27 12.63 -14.52 7.08
CA ALA A 27 11.70 -13.53 7.61
C ALA A 27 12.40 -12.82 8.78
N SER A 28 13.11 -11.72 8.50
CA SER A 28 13.52 -10.79 9.55
C SER A 28 12.26 -10.13 10.11
N ALA A 29 11.59 -10.83 11.01
CA ALA A 29 10.69 -10.25 11.99
C ALA A 29 11.56 -9.43 12.95
N SER A 30 12.11 -8.32 12.46
CA SER A 30 12.62 -7.24 13.30
C SER A 30 11.50 -6.95 14.28
N ALA A 31 11.73 -7.29 15.55
CA ALA A 31 10.76 -7.15 16.62
C ALA A 31 10.18 -5.74 16.52
N ARG A 32 8.95 -5.65 16.01
CA ARG A 32 8.30 -4.36 15.82
C ARG A 32 8.30 -3.70 17.21
N PRO A 33 8.83 -2.48 17.34
CA PRO A 33 8.76 -1.79 18.62
C PRO A 33 7.31 -1.82 19.11
N PRO A 34 7.07 -1.97 20.43
CA PRO A 34 5.72 -2.01 20.97
C PRO A 34 4.95 -0.82 20.39
N ARG A 35 3.84 -1.11 19.71
CA ARG A 35 3.03 -0.06 19.09
C ARG A 35 2.59 0.85 20.21
N GLU A 36 3.01 2.11 20.15
CA GLU A 36 2.51 3.11 21.10
C GLU A 36 0.97 3.06 21.12
N PRO A 37 0.34 3.17 22.30
CA PRO A 37 -1.11 3.12 22.40
C PRO A 37 -1.71 4.17 21.48
N SER A 38 -2.59 3.71 20.58
CA SER A 38 -3.21 4.54 19.55
C SER A 38 -4.72 4.31 19.51
N VAL A 39 -5.44 5.38 19.22
CA VAL A 39 -6.89 5.41 19.06
C VAL A 39 -7.21 5.67 17.59
N ARG A 40 -8.13 4.87 17.04
CA ARG A 40 -8.62 5.02 15.68
C ARG A 40 -9.87 5.88 15.64
N TYR A 41 -9.81 6.97 14.89
CA TYR A 41 -10.97 7.82 14.62
C TYR A 41 -11.55 7.52 13.25
N ARG A 42 -12.88 7.48 13.15
CA ARG A 42 -13.62 7.45 11.88
C ARG A 42 -14.30 8.79 11.66
N GLY A 43 -14.15 9.33 10.45
CA GLY A 43 -14.79 10.58 10.02
C GLY A 43 -15.51 10.44 8.68
N ARG A 44 -16.22 11.50 8.31
CA ARG A 44 -16.74 11.71 6.96
C ARG A 44 -16.35 13.11 6.50
N VAL A 45 -15.94 13.22 5.23
CA VAL A 45 -15.59 14.51 4.60
C VAL A 45 -16.52 14.77 3.42
N SER A 46 -16.91 16.03 3.26
CA SER A 46 -17.54 16.52 2.04
C SER A 46 -16.54 17.40 1.29
N TYR A 47 -16.48 17.29 -0.03
CA TYR A 47 -15.60 18.10 -0.86
C TYR A 47 -16.16 18.29 -2.26
N ASP A 48 -15.82 19.44 -2.83
CA ASP A 48 -15.95 19.72 -4.26
C ASP A 48 -14.68 19.24 -4.97
N GLY A 49 -14.83 18.24 -5.84
CA GLY A 49 -13.72 17.64 -6.60
C GLY A 49 -13.12 18.50 -7.70
N ALA A 50 -13.72 19.64 -8.08
CA ALA A 50 -13.29 20.40 -9.27
C ALA A 50 -11.82 20.85 -9.23
N GLY A 51 -11.26 21.10 -8.03
CA GLY A 51 -9.86 21.48 -7.83
C GLY A 51 -8.95 20.33 -7.39
N TYR A 52 -9.44 19.08 -7.44
CA TYR A 52 -8.73 17.90 -6.95
C TYR A 52 -8.50 16.88 -8.05
N ASP A 53 -7.31 16.31 -8.04
CA ASP A 53 -6.88 15.21 -8.90
C ASP A 53 -7.29 13.84 -8.35
N GLY A 54 -8.38 13.84 -7.59
CA GLY A 54 -8.97 12.67 -6.97
C GLY A 54 -8.70 12.58 -5.47
N TRP A 55 -9.05 11.42 -4.92
CA TRP A 55 -8.90 11.15 -3.49
C TRP A 55 -7.44 10.93 -3.10
N GLN A 56 -6.77 9.98 -3.74
CA GLN A 56 -5.50 9.41 -3.26
C GLN A 56 -4.32 10.33 -3.52
N THR A 57 -3.42 10.50 -2.55
CA THR A 57 -2.16 11.24 -2.71
C THR A 57 -1.29 10.66 -3.82
N GLN A 58 -0.75 11.53 -4.66
CA GLN A 58 0.10 11.20 -5.82
C GLN A 58 1.46 11.89 -5.72
N ALA A 59 2.48 11.34 -6.39
CA ALA A 59 3.87 11.83 -6.29
C ALA A 59 4.12 13.18 -7.00
N LYS A 60 3.27 13.60 -7.93
CA LYS A 60 3.54 14.74 -8.85
C LYS A 60 3.06 16.11 -8.36
N GLY A 61 3.01 16.34 -7.04
CA GLY A 61 2.55 17.64 -6.49
C GLY A 61 1.11 18.02 -6.85
N ARG A 62 0.31 17.03 -7.28
CA ARG A 62 -1.10 17.17 -7.60
C ARG A 62 -1.89 17.38 -6.32
N ARG A 63 -2.92 18.22 -6.37
CA ARG A 63 -3.75 18.49 -5.19
C ARG A 63 -4.77 17.36 -5.04
N THR A 64 -4.76 16.67 -3.92
CA THR A 64 -5.65 15.53 -3.65
C THR A 64 -6.37 15.71 -2.33
N VAL A 65 -7.54 15.10 -2.20
CA VAL A 65 -8.34 15.23 -0.98
C VAL A 65 -7.62 14.59 0.21
N GLN A 66 -7.01 13.41 0.01
CA GLN A 66 -6.20 12.76 1.04
C GLN A 66 -5.01 13.63 1.45
N GLY A 67 -4.31 14.26 0.50
CA GLY A 67 -3.17 15.12 0.80
C GLY A 67 -3.55 16.33 1.66
N ASP A 68 -4.65 17.01 1.31
CA ASP A 68 -5.15 18.15 2.09
C ASP A 68 -5.61 17.70 3.50
N LEU A 69 -6.28 16.56 3.61
CA LEU A 69 -6.69 15.99 4.91
C LEU A 69 -5.50 15.61 5.78
N GLU A 70 -4.51 14.90 5.22
CA GLU A 70 -3.28 14.53 5.93
C GLU A 70 -2.53 15.77 6.39
N ALA A 71 -2.42 16.81 5.55
CA ALA A 71 -1.78 18.07 5.93
C ALA A 71 -2.53 18.78 7.08
N ALA A 72 -3.86 18.82 7.04
CA ALA A 72 -4.67 19.43 8.10
C ALA A 72 -4.55 18.66 9.43
N LEU A 73 -4.67 17.33 9.39
CA LEU A 73 -4.52 16.48 10.57
C LEU A 73 -3.09 16.56 11.11
N SER A 74 -2.10 16.59 10.23
CA SER A 74 -0.71 16.72 10.65
C SER A 74 -0.41 18.02 11.38
N ARG A 75 -1.02 19.13 10.95
CA ARG A 75 -0.94 20.41 11.67
C ARG A 75 -1.64 20.33 13.04
N ARG A 76 -2.77 19.61 13.13
CA ARG A 76 -3.53 19.48 14.38
C ARG A 76 -2.83 18.64 15.44
N PHE A 77 -2.14 17.58 15.02
CA PHE A 77 -1.48 16.61 15.91
C PHE A 77 0.05 16.76 15.96
N ASP A 78 0.60 17.81 15.33
CA ASP A 78 2.03 18.12 15.27
C ASP A 78 2.94 16.95 14.80
N ARG A 79 2.39 16.06 13.96
CA ARG A 79 3.13 14.94 13.38
C ARG A 79 2.52 14.47 12.07
N ARG A 80 3.22 13.61 11.34
CA ARG A 80 2.64 12.96 10.15
C ARG A 80 1.48 12.04 10.54
N VAL A 81 0.29 12.33 10.02
CA VAL A 81 -0.92 11.51 10.18
C VAL A 81 -1.30 10.99 8.80
N ARG A 82 -1.48 9.67 8.71
CA ARG A 82 -1.93 8.99 7.48
C ARG A 82 -3.44 8.84 7.52
N VAL A 83 -4.10 9.08 6.39
CA VAL A 83 -5.55 8.91 6.25
C VAL A 83 -5.84 7.74 5.30
N VAL A 84 -6.80 6.91 5.68
CA VAL A 84 -7.30 5.82 4.84
C VAL A 84 -8.77 6.08 4.52
N GLY A 85 -9.06 6.30 3.24
CA GLY A 85 -10.43 6.45 2.74
C GLY A 85 -11.13 5.10 2.55
N ALA A 86 -12.47 5.10 2.61
CA ALA A 86 -13.29 3.93 2.33
C ALA A 86 -13.29 3.54 0.84
N GLY A 87 -12.97 4.47 -0.04
CA GLY A 87 -12.86 4.25 -1.49
C GLY A 87 -11.97 5.29 -2.15
N ARG A 88 -11.70 5.10 -3.44
CA ARG A 88 -11.01 6.07 -4.29
C ARG A 88 -12.03 6.83 -5.13
N THR A 89 -11.71 8.06 -5.46
CA THR A 89 -12.45 8.85 -6.45
C THR A 89 -11.46 9.39 -7.48
N ASP A 90 -11.89 9.44 -8.74
CA ASP A 90 -11.12 10.06 -9.82
C ASP A 90 -11.08 11.59 -9.70
N GLY A 91 -10.22 12.22 -10.50
CA GLY A 91 -10.12 13.67 -10.58
C GLY A 91 -11.44 14.32 -10.99
N GLY A 92 -11.79 15.44 -10.34
CA GLY A 92 -13.05 16.15 -10.59
C GLY A 92 -14.28 15.59 -9.88
N VAL A 93 -14.22 14.39 -9.27
CA VAL A 93 -15.39 13.78 -8.61
C VAL A 93 -15.66 14.41 -7.24
N HIS A 94 -16.91 14.77 -6.97
CA HIS A 94 -17.34 15.34 -5.69
C HIS A 94 -17.84 14.26 -4.72
N ALA A 95 -17.78 14.53 -3.41
CA ALA A 95 -18.39 13.66 -2.41
C ALA A 95 -19.11 14.45 -1.32
N ARG A 96 -20.28 13.95 -0.89
CA ARG A 96 -21.07 14.52 0.23
C ARG A 96 -20.75 13.89 1.59
N GLY A 97 -19.86 12.91 1.65
CA GLY A 97 -19.65 12.13 2.86
C GLY A 97 -18.72 10.95 2.68
N GLN A 98 -17.59 11.17 2.02
CA GLN A 98 -16.57 10.15 1.87
C GLN A 98 -16.07 9.74 3.26
N ALA A 99 -16.23 8.47 3.60
CA ALA A 99 -15.80 7.96 4.89
C ALA A 99 -14.28 7.74 4.89
N PHE A 100 -13.64 8.00 6.01
CA PHE A 100 -12.21 7.76 6.22
C PHE A 100 -11.91 7.46 7.68
N HIS A 101 -10.71 6.93 7.93
CA HIS A 101 -10.18 6.78 9.28
C HIS A 101 -8.71 7.18 9.35
N PHE A 102 -8.25 7.46 10.56
CA PHE A 102 -6.84 7.74 10.88
C PHE A 102 -6.56 7.33 12.33
N ASP A 103 -5.28 7.12 12.63
CA ASP A 103 -4.81 6.70 13.94
C ASP A 103 -4.05 7.84 14.64
N VAL A 104 -4.42 8.12 15.88
CA VAL A 104 -3.73 9.08 16.76
C VAL A 104 -3.18 8.40 18.00
N LEU A 105 -2.15 8.97 18.60
CA LEU A 105 -1.56 8.42 19.83
C LEU A 105 -2.42 8.89 20.99
N GLU A 106 -2.59 8.03 21.99
CA GLU A 106 -3.50 8.31 23.11
C GLU A 106 -3.14 9.61 23.86
N ARG A 107 -1.83 9.91 23.95
CA ARG A 107 -1.31 11.15 24.54
C ARG A 107 -1.69 12.44 23.80
N GLU A 108 -2.14 12.34 22.55
CA GLU A 108 -2.47 13.49 21.69
C GLU A 108 -3.94 13.96 21.84
N ILE A 109 -4.74 13.25 22.66
CA ILE A 109 -6.20 13.41 22.76
C ILE A 109 -6.61 14.49 23.79
N VAL A 110 -5.64 15.08 24.50
CA VAL A 110 -5.87 15.94 25.69
C VAL A 110 -6.08 17.41 25.32
#